data_AF-A0A197SI47-F1
#
_entry.id   AF-A0A197SI47-F1
#
_cell.length_a   1.000
_cell.length_b   1.000
_cell.length_c   1.000
_cell.angle_alpha   90.00
_cell.angle_beta   90.00
_cell.angle_gamma   90.00
#
_symmetry.space_group_name_H-M   'P 1'
#
loop_
_entity.id
_entity.type
_entity.pdbx_description
1 polymer ?
#
loop_
_entity_poly.entity_id
_entity_poly.type
_entity_poly.pdbx_seq_one_letter_code
_entity_poly.pdbx_strand_id
1 'polypeptide(L)'
;MNPVVLACVVLPVTAVLYGLIGLRRRTEHRWYRAAVAHCAAIELDPYHAVADRWWPEDDTQAAAAQLVLDGLVTVNRRGNLSLTAAGADPARDAGHPLPHALLAALRRRSAPATLGNVLLRDPQFHTVRTEFHADCAARLLPQRPAPPSDLGCLGCTGVALLLGQFGFAATGLFDRMPHGTAQWAAAVATGAALLAQITGLCGVRVPDELPDPFAEWLARPGSPHPALAELAVRDPEAEAWLRAGRFRTRRGRNRGRPRRRGAPAEAGA
;
A
#
# COMPACT_ATOMS: atom_id res chain seq x y z
N MET A 1 17.71 54.13 2.01
CA MET A 1 16.46 54.07 2.82
C MET A 1 16.80 53.97 4.33
N ASN A 2 15.92 54.36 5.27
CA ASN A 2 16.22 54.24 6.72
C ASN A 2 16.12 52.76 7.18
N PRO A 3 17.20 52.14 7.71
CA PRO A 3 17.21 50.74 8.14
C PRO A 3 16.14 50.39 9.17
N VAL A 4 15.73 51.36 10.01
CA VAL A 4 14.68 51.17 11.02
C VAL A 4 13.31 50.98 10.36
N VAL A 5 13.00 51.77 9.32
CA VAL A 5 11.75 51.64 8.56
C VAL A 5 11.69 50.28 7.86
N LEU A 6 12.82 49.85 7.30
CA LEU A 6 12.92 48.54 6.65
C LEU A 6 12.68 47.40 7.64
N ALA A 7 13.26 47.46 8.84
CA ALA A 7 13.04 46.48 9.90
C ALA A 7 11.57 46.42 10.35
N CYS A 8 10.89 47.58 10.45
CA CYS A 8 9.47 47.65 10.79
C CYS A 8 8.54 46.98 9.76
N VAL A 9 9.00 46.79 8.52
CA VAL A 9 8.23 46.09 7.48
C VAL A 9 8.63 44.62 7.42
N VAL A 10 9.93 44.32 7.42
CA VAL A 10 10.42 42.95 7.20
C VAL A 10 10.10 42.04 8.38
N LEU A 11 10.22 42.52 9.63
CA LEU A 11 9.97 41.69 10.82
C LEU A 11 8.50 41.22 10.94
N PRO A 12 7.47 42.10 10.78
CA PRO A 12 6.08 41.64 10.78
C PRO A 12 5.78 40.65 9.65
N VAL A 13 6.33 40.86 8.45
CA VAL A 13 6.12 39.91 7.36
C VAL A 13 6.76 38.56 7.67
N THR A 14 7.95 38.52 8.27
CA THR A 14 8.53 37.27 8.76
C THR A 14 7.64 36.59 9.78
N ALA A 15 7.10 37.33 10.76
CA ALA A 15 6.21 36.78 11.77
C ALA A 15 4.92 36.21 11.16
N VAL A 16 4.30 36.92 10.21
CA VAL A 16 3.12 36.46 9.47
C VAL A 16 3.44 35.21 8.65
N LEU A 17 4.57 35.20 7.92
CA LEU A 17 5.00 34.05 7.13
C LEU A 17 5.14 32.80 8.00
N TYR A 18 5.87 32.90 9.12
CA TYR A 18 6.05 31.77 10.03
C TYR A 18 4.75 31.36 10.73
N GLY A 19 3.88 32.31 11.06
CA GLY A 19 2.54 32.04 11.58
C GLY A 19 1.69 31.23 10.60
N LEU A 20 1.70 31.61 9.31
CA LEU A 20 1.00 30.89 8.25
C LEU A 20 1.60 29.49 8.01
N ILE A 21 2.93 29.35 7.97
CA ILE A 21 3.60 28.05 7.86
C ILE A 21 3.22 27.15 9.05
N GLY A 22 3.22 27.69 10.27
CA GLY A 22 2.84 26.97 11.47
C GLY A 22 1.37 26.54 11.45
N LEU A 23 0.47 27.42 11.03
CA LEU A 23 -0.96 27.12 10.88
C LEU A 23 -1.18 26.03 9.82
N ARG A 24 -0.49 26.13 8.68
CA ARG A 24 -0.55 25.13 7.60
C ARG A 24 -0.06 23.75 8.07
N ARG A 25 1.08 23.68 8.75
CA ARG A 25 1.57 22.42 9.34
C ARG A 25 0.59 21.83 10.36
N ARG A 26 -0.06 22.69 11.15
CA ARG A 26 -1.09 22.26 12.10
C ARG A 26 -2.33 21.72 11.41
N THR A 27 -2.78 22.34 10.31
CA THR A 27 -3.91 21.84 9.51
C THR A 27 -3.56 20.54 8.81
N GLU A 28 -2.37 20.42 8.20
CA GLU A 28 -1.87 19.19 7.59
C GLU A 28 -1.79 18.05 8.60
N HIS A 29 -1.25 18.31 9.79
CA HIS A 29 -1.15 17.30 10.83
C HIS A 29 -2.52 16.88 11.40
N ARG A 30 -3.48 17.81 11.50
CA ARG A 30 -4.87 17.49 11.87
C ARG A 30 -5.56 16.66 10.79
N TRP A 31 -5.40 17.07 9.53
CA TRP A 31 -5.89 16.32 8.38
C TRP A 31 -5.33 14.91 8.35
N TYR A 32 -4.01 14.75 8.49
CA TYR A 32 -3.36 13.44 8.48
C TYR A 32 -3.90 12.54 9.61
N ARG A 33 -4.07 13.08 10.82
CA ARG A 33 -4.69 12.32 11.92
C ARG A 33 -6.13 11.91 11.62
N ALA A 34 -6.94 12.81 11.04
CA ALA A 34 -8.30 12.50 10.65
C ALA A 34 -8.34 11.46 9.53
N ALA A 35 -7.45 11.57 8.54
CA ALA A 35 -7.31 10.63 7.44
C ALA A 35 -6.89 9.23 7.93
N VAL A 36 -5.92 9.14 8.85
CA VAL A 36 -5.52 7.86 9.46
C VAL A 36 -6.68 7.25 10.26
N ALA A 37 -7.42 8.05 11.03
CA ALA A 37 -8.59 7.58 11.77
C ALA A 37 -9.71 7.11 10.82
N HIS A 38 -9.91 7.82 9.71
CA HIS A 38 -10.86 7.43 8.66
C HIS A 38 -10.46 6.09 8.03
N CYS A 39 -9.20 5.94 7.59
CA CYS A 39 -8.68 4.69 7.04
C CYS A 39 -8.83 3.52 8.02
N ALA A 40 -8.62 3.75 9.32
CA ALA A 40 -8.79 2.71 10.34
C ALA A 40 -10.25 2.23 10.51
N ALA A 41 -11.23 3.05 10.11
CA ALA A 41 -12.65 2.70 10.14
C ALA A 41 -13.14 2.01 8.85
N ILE A 42 -12.31 1.98 7.80
CA ILE A 42 -12.66 1.31 6.53
C ILE A 42 -12.59 -0.19 6.74
N GLU A 43 -13.73 -0.87 6.56
CA GLU A 43 -13.78 -2.34 6.52
C GLU A 43 -13.23 -2.83 5.19
N LEU A 44 -12.08 -3.50 5.25
CA LEU A 44 -11.44 -4.11 4.09
C LEU A 44 -11.85 -5.57 4.01
N ASP A 45 -12.25 -6.01 2.80
CA ASP A 45 -12.50 -7.43 2.56
C ASP A 45 -11.24 -8.26 2.91
N PRO A 46 -11.34 -9.31 3.74
CA PRO A 46 -10.20 -10.10 4.18
C PRO A 46 -9.36 -10.68 3.03
N TYR A 47 -9.98 -11.07 1.91
CA TYR A 47 -9.28 -11.60 0.75
C TYR A 47 -8.55 -10.49 -0.02
N HIS A 48 -9.14 -9.30 -0.10
CA HIS A 48 -8.45 -8.14 -0.67
C HIS A 48 -7.32 -7.66 0.25
N ALA A 49 -7.50 -7.77 1.57
CA ALA A 49 -6.54 -7.36 2.57
C ALA A 49 -5.25 -8.18 2.56
N VAL A 50 -5.26 -9.42 2.10
CA VAL A 50 -4.05 -10.26 2.05
C VAL A 50 -3.39 -10.33 0.67
N ALA A 51 -4.05 -9.82 -0.37
CA ALA A 51 -3.57 -9.90 -1.75
C ALA A 51 -2.14 -9.35 -1.88
N ASP A 52 -1.23 -10.23 -2.34
CA ASP A 52 0.19 -9.94 -2.59
C ASP A 52 0.96 -9.28 -1.42
N ARG A 53 0.46 -9.38 -0.17
CA ARG A 53 1.06 -8.71 0.99
C ARG A 53 2.26 -9.46 1.57
N TRP A 54 2.09 -10.73 1.90
CA TRP A 54 3.18 -11.54 2.45
C TRP A 54 3.88 -12.33 1.36
N TRP A 55 3.10 -12.78 0.38
CA TRP A 55 3.56 -13.44 -0.81
C TRP A 55 2.59 -13.24 -1.98
N PRO A 56 3.04 -13.44 -3.23
CA PRO A 56 2.13 -13.48 -4.36
C PRO A 56 1.00 -14.49 -4.14
N GLU A 57 -0.24 -14.08 -4.44
CA GLU A 57 -1.44 -14.94 -4.48
C GLU A 57 -1.91 -15.47 -3.11
N ASP A 58 -1.61 -14.76 -2.02
CA ASP A 58 -2.08 -15.10 -0.66
C ASP A 58 -3.61 -15.15 -0.53
N ASP A 59 -4.32 -14.34 -1.31
CA ASP A 59 -5.79 -14.35 -1.42
C ASP A 59 -6.33 -15.71 -1.89
N THR A 60 -5.63 -16.33 -2.85
CA THR A 60 -6.02 -17.63 -3.39
C THR A 60 -5.66 -18.76 -2.42
N GLN A 61 -4.55 -18.65 -1.69
CA GLN A 61 -4.22 -19.59 -0.63
C GLN A 61 -5.25 -19.53 0.51
N ALA A 62 -5.68 -18.33 0.90
CA ALA A 62 -6.76 -18.13 1.85
C ALA A 62 -8.09 -18.74 1.37
N ALA A 63 -8.41 -18.61 0.08
CA ALA A 63 -9.60 -19.22 -0.50
C ALA A 63 -9.53 -20.75 -0.42
N ALA A 64 -8.38 -21.35 -0.70
CA ALA A 64 -8.19 -22.79 -0.54
C ALA A 64 -8.28 -23.24 0.92
N ALA A 65 -7.73 -22.47 1.85
CA ALA A 65 -7.83 -22.77 3.28
C ALA A 65 -9.30 -22.79 3.76
N GLN A 66 -10.10 -21.82 3.31
CA GLN A 66 -11.54 -21.80 3.57
C GLN A 66 -12.23 -23.08 3.05
N LEU A 67 -11.97 -23.46 1.80
CA LEU A 67 -12.55 -24.69 1.21
C LEU A 67 -12.13 -25.98 1.94
N VAL A 68 -10.93 -26.01 2.53
CA VAL A 68 -10.46 -27.13 3.36
C VAL A 68 -11.17 -27.15 4.71
N LEU A 69 -11.29 -25.99 5.37
CA LEU A 69 -12.02 -25.85 6.64
C LEU A 69 -13.50 -26.20 6.50
N ASP A 70 -14.12 -25.83 5.38
CA ASP A 70 -15.51 -26.15 5.06
C ASP A 70 -15.72 -27.61 4.62
N GLY A 71 -14.64 -28.40 4.52
CA GLY A 71 -14.69 -29.81 4.13
C GLY A 71 -15.08 -30.06 2.67
N LEU A 72 -15.03 -29.02 1.83
CA LEU A 72 -15.36 -29.10 0.40
C LEU A 72 -14.18 -29.65 -0.41
N VAL A 73 -12.95 -29.43 0.07
CA VAL A 73 -11.73 -29.84 -0.59
C VAL A 73 -10.79 -30.49 0.43
N THR A 74 -10.03 -31.49 0.01
CA THR A 74 -8.91 -32.03 0.78
C THR A 74 -7.59 -31.69 0.10
N VAL A 75 -6.56 -31.43 0.91
CA VAL A 75 -5.19 -31.25 0.44
C VAL A 75 -4.37 -32.48 0.81
N ASN A 76 -3.61 -33.01 -0.15
CA ASN A 76 -2.70 -34.12 0.12
C ASN A 76 -1.29 -33.65 0.48
N ARG A 77 -0.42 -34.56 0.93
CA ARG A 77 1.01 -34.33 1.23
C ARG A 77 1.83 -33.67 0.11
N ARG A 78 1.32 -33.66 -1.13
CA ARG A 78 1.98 -33.02 -2.29
C ARG A 78 1.46 -31.62 -2.57
N GLY A 79 0.47 -31.14 -1.83
CA GLY A 79 -0.19 -29.85 -2.04
C GLY A 79 -1.22 -29.88 -3.19
N ASN A 80 -1.70 -31.06 -3.59
CA ASN A 80 -2.80 -31.14 -4.55
C ASN A 80 -4.14 -31.06 -3.81
N LEU A 81 -5.03 -30.23 -4.34
CA LEU A 81 -6.43 -30.10 -3.96
C LEU A 81 -7.25 -31.15 -4.69
N SER A 82 -8.11 -31.84 -3.95
CA SER A 82 -9.08 -32.82 -4.47
C SER A 82 -10.46 -32.52 -3.88
N LEU A 83 -11.50 -32.57 -4.71
CA LEU A 83 -12.88 -32.39 -4.23
C LEU A 83 -13.28 -33.53 -3.31
N THR A 84 -14.00 -33.20 -2.24
CA THR A 84 -14.75 -34.17 -1.45
C THR A 84 -16.10 -34.45 -2.13
N ALA A 85 -16.88 -35.41 -1.62
CA ALA A 85 -18.24 -35.62 -2.08
C ALA A 85 -19.11 -34.35 -1.93
N ALA A 86 -18.92 -33.60 -0.84
CA ALA A 86 -19.62 -32.33 -0.61
C ALA A 86 -19.15 -31.23 -1.57
N GLY A 87 -17.84 -31.15 -1.85
CA GLY A 87 -17.32 -30.19 -2.83
C GLY A 87 -17.75 -30.49 -4.27
N ALA A 88 -18.01 -31.75 -4.60
CA ALA A 88 -18.48 -32.14 -5.93
C ALA A 88 -19.96 -31.78 -6.18
N ASP A 89 -20.75 -31.57 -5.14
CA ASP A 89 -22.16 -31.19 -5.24
C ASP A 89 -22.32 -29.77 -5.81
N PRO A 90 -22.92 -29.58 -7.00
CA PRO A 90 -23.08 -28.26 -7.62
C PRO A 90 -23.99 -27.33 -6.81
N ALA A 91 -24.86 -27.85 -5.94
CA ALA A 91 -25.73 -27.04 -5.09
C ALA A 91 -24.97 -26.38 -3.93
N ARG A 92 -23.74 -26.83 -3.64
CA ARG A 92 -22.92 -26.22 -2.59
C ARG A 92 -22.13 -25.03 -3.08
N ASP A 93 -22.29 -23.95 -2.33
CA ASP A 93 -21.60 -22.67 -2.50
C ASP A 93 -20.59 -22.47 -1.34
N ALA A 94 -19.50 -21.75 -1.63
CA ALA A 94 -18.46 -21.36 -0.69
C ALA A 94 -18.68 -19.94 -0.12
N GLY A 95 -19.77 -19.26 -0.48
CA GLY A 95 -20.26 -18.04 0.18
C GLY A 95 -19.47 -16.76 -0.11
N HIS A 96 -18.35 -16.83 -0.81
CA HIS A 96 -17.52 -15.70 -1.24
C HIS A 96 -17.01 -15.90 -2.68
N PRO A 97 -16.92 -14.85 -3.52
CA PRO A 97 -16.58 -14.97 -4.94
C PRO A 97 -15.26 -15.72 -5.20
N LEU A 98 -14.21 -15.48 -4.40
CA LEU A 98 -12.91 -16.14 -4.58
C LEU A 98 -12.92 -17.65 -4.25
N PRO A 99 -13.31 -18.10 -3.03
CA PRO A 99 -13.53 -19.52 -2.75
C PRO A 99 -14.50 -20.18 -3.72
N HIS A 100 -15.57 -19.50 -4.11
CA HIS A 100 -16.55 -20.03 -5.06
C HIS A 100 -15.92 -20.27 -6.44
N ALA A 101 -15.19 -19.30 -6.98
CA ALA A 101 -14.51 -19.41 -8.26
C ALA A 101 -13.44 -20.52 -8.23
N LEU A 102 -12.71 -20.66 -7.11
CA LEU A 102 -11.73 -21.73 -6.93
C LEU A 102 -12.40 -23.10 -6.89
N LEU A 103 -13.52 -23.24 -6.18
CA LEU A 103 -14.31 -24.48 -6.14
C LEU A 103 -14.85 -24.84 -7.53
N ALA A 104 -15.38 -23.87 -8.27
CA ALA A 104 -15.82 -24.05 -9.64
C ALA A 104 -14.66 -24.48 -10.56
N ALA A 105 -13.47 -23.90 -10.40
CA ALA A 105 -12.26 -24.30 -11.13
C ALA A 105 -11.85 -25.75 -10.84
N LEU A 106 -11.98 -26.20 -9.59
CA LEU A 106 -11.73 -27.59 -9.22
C LEU A 106 -12.80 -28.54 -9.80
N ARG A 107 -14.08 -28.15 -9.83
CA ARG A 107 -15.18 -28.93 -10.43
C ARG A 107 -15.03 -29.14 -11.94
N ARG A 108 -14.47 -28.16 -12.66
CA ARG A 108 -14.17 -28.29 -14.09
C ARG A 108 -13.06 -29.31 -14.38
N ARG A 109 -12.33 -29.77 -13.35
CA ARG A 109 -11.16 -30.63 -13.50
C ARG A 109 -11.50 -32.06 -13.11
N SER A 110 -11.05 -33.01 -13.93
CA SER A 110 -11.18 -34.45 -13.66
C SER A 110 -10.07 -35.01 -12.76
N ALA A 111 -9.03 -34.21 -12.46
CA ALA A 111 -7.88 -34.65 -11.68
C ALA A 111 -7.49 -33.63 -10.61
N PRO A 112 -6.93 -34.10 -9.46
CA PRO A 112 -6.40 -33.22 -8.42
C PRO A 112 -5.38 -32.22 -8.96
N ALA A 113 -5.46 -30.98 -8.49
CA ALA A 113 -4.64 -29.87 -8.98
C ALA A 113 -3.98 -29.12 -7.82
N THR A 114 -2.76 -28.65 -8.04
CA THR A 114 -2.10 -27.71 -7.12
C THR A 114 -2.68 -26.31 -7.30
N LEU A 115 -2.64 -25.51 -6.24
CA LEU A 115 -3.11 -24.12 -6.27
C LEU A 115 -2.47 -23.31 -7.40
N GLY A 116 -1.14 -23.37 -7.53
CA GLY A 116 -0.42 -22.68 -8.60
C GLY A 116 -0.75 -23.17 -10.00
N ASN A 117 -1.22 -24.41 -10.17
CA ASN A 117 -1.69 -24.89 -11.45
C ASN A 117 -3.08 -24.37 -11.80
N VAL A 118 -3.96 -24.16 -10.81
CA VAL A 118 -5.26 -23.53 -11.02
C VAL A 118 -5.06 -22.08 -11.42
N LEU A 119 -4.28 -21.33 -10.64
CA LEU A 119 -3.92 -19.93 -10.92
C LEU A 119 -3.35 -19.72 -12.32
N LEU A 120 -2.41 -20.56 -12.74
CA LEU A 120 -1.76 -20.41 -14.04
C LEU A 120 -2.62 -20.87 -15.24
N ARG A 121 -3.56 -21.80 -15.05
CA ARG A 121 -4.20 -22.51 -16.17
C ARG A 121 -5.71 -22.34 -16.25
N ASP A 122 -6.35 -21.82 -15.22
CA ASP A 122 -7.80 -21.60 -15.21
C ASP A 122 -8.11 -20.12 -15.51
N PRO A 123 -8.47 -19.77 -16.77
CA PRO A 123 -8.71 -18.39 -17.14
C PRO A 123 -9.96 -17.81 -16.46
N GLN A 124 -10.96 -18.63 -16.19
CA GLN A 124 -12.19 -18.17 -15.53
C GLN A 124 -11.94 -17.78 -14.08
N PHE A 125 -11.13 -18.56 -13.37
CA PHE A 125 -10.68 -18.20 -12.03
C PHE A 125 -9.90 -16.88 -12.03
N HIS A 126 -8.98 -16.71 -12.98
CA HIS A 126 -8.20 -15.49 -13.12
C HIS A 126 -9.10 -14.26 -13.38
N THR A 127 -10.10 -14.39 -14.26
CA THR A 127 -11.07 -13.31 -14.54
C THR A 127 -11.81 -12.89 -13.28
N VAL A 128 -12.41 -13.84 -12.55
CA VAL A 128 -13.16 -13.53 -11.32
C VAL A 128 -12.26 -12.91 -10.26
N ARG A 129 -11.02 -13.40 -10.11
CA ARG A 129 -10.04 -12.80 -9.18
C ARG A 129 -9.73 -11.34 -9.56
N THR A 130 -9.52 -11.08 -10.84
CA THR A 130 -9.20 -9.73 -11.34
C THR A 130 -10.38 -8.79 -11.13
N GLU A 131 -11.59 -9.22 -11.47
CA GLU A 131 -12.83 -8.45 -11.28
C GLU A 131 -13.07 -8.15 -9.80
N PHE A 132 -12.90 -9.14 -8.92
CA PHE A 132 -13.00 -8.95 -7.47
C PHE A 132 -12.05 -7.87 -6.95
N HIS A 133 -10.77 -7.89 -7.35
CA HIS A 133 -9.83 -6.86 -6.92
C HIS A 133 -10.14 -5.49 -7.51
N ALA A 134 -10.60 -5.44 -8.77
CA ALA A 134 -11.05 -4.19 -9.40
C ALA A 134 -12.27 -3.59 -8.69
N ASP A 135 -13.27 -4.39 -8.34
CA ASP A 135 -14.46 -3.97 -7.62
C ASP A 135 -14.15 -3.48 -6.21
N CYS A 136 -13.24 -4.19 -5.50
CA CYS A 136 -12.73 -3.73 -4.22
C CYS A 136 -12.01 -2.39 -4.35
N ALA A 137 -11.11 -2.23 -5.33
CA ALA A 137 -10.41 -0.97 -5.56
C ALA A 137 -11.38 0.17 -5.92
N ALA A 138 -12.39 -0.10 -6.74
CA ALA A 138 -13.41 0.88 -7.12
C ALA A 138 -14.27 1.33 -5.93
N ARG A 139 -14.59 0.43 -4.98
CA ARG A 139 -15.31 0.76 -3.74
C ARG A 139 -14.49 1.57 -2.74
N LEU A 140 -13.17 1.39 -2.77
CA LEU A 140 -12.24 2.09 -1.88
C LEU A 140 -11.89 3.50 -2.39
N LEU A 141 -11.90 3.72 -3.71
CA LEU A 141 -11.50 4.99 -4.30
C LEU A 141 -12.28 6.21 -3.76
N PRO A 142 -13.63 6.18 -3.61
CA PRO A 142 -14.40 7.28 -3.03
C PRO A 142 -14.13 7.51 -1.54
N GLN A 143 -13.57 6.52 -0.84
CA GLN A 143 -13.26 6.58 0.59
C GLN A 143 -11.86 7.17 0.83
N ARG A 144 -11.11 7.48 -0.22
CA ARG A 144 -9.79 8.07 -0.07
C ARG A 144 -9.92 9.49 0.50
N PRO A 145 -9.22 9.81 1.60
CA PRO A 145 -9.25 11.14 2.18
C PRO A 145 -8.72 12.16 1.16
N ALA A 146 -9.52 13.18 0.86
CA ALA A 146 -9.13 14.25 -0.04
C ALA A 146 -7.92 15.00 0.53
N PRO A 147 -6.88 15.30 -0.27
CA PRO A 147 -5.73 16.07 0.21
C PRO A 147 -6.16 17.47 0.66
N PRO A 148 -5.38 18.13 1.53
CA PRO A 148 -5.63 19.52 1.87
C PRO A 148 -5.59 20.38 0.60
N SER A 149 -6.49 21.35 0.51
CA SER A 149 -6.63 22.22 -0.66
C SER A 149 -5.32 22.95 -0.98
N ASP A 150 -4.92 22.94 -2.25
CA ASP A 150 -3.82 23.76 -2.71
C ASP A 150 -4.20 25.25 -2.66
N LEU A 151 -3.23 26.11 -2.34
CA LEU A 151 -3.40 27.56 -2.23
C LEU A 151 -3.67 28.22 -3.60
N GLY A 152 -3.40 27.49 -4.70
CA GLY A 152 -3.72 27.94 -6.07
C GLY A 152 -3.15 29.33 -6.39
N CYS A 153 -3.96 30.19 -7.04
CA CYS A 153 -3.55 31.54 -7.43
C CYS A 153 -3.14 32.44 -6.25
N LEU A 154 -3.73 32.25 -5.07
CA LEU A 154 -3.36 32.98 -3.85
C LEU A 154 -1.92 32.66 -3.43
N GLY A 155 -1.48 31.41 -3.64
CA GLY A 155 -0.09 31.01 -3.45
C GLY A 155 0.86 31.78 -4.38
N CYS A 156 0.53 31.84 -5.68
CA CYS A 156 1.33 32.57 -6.67
C CYS A 156 1.44 34.07 -6.34
N THR A 157 0.33 34.71 -5.97
CA THR A 157 0.33 36.12 -5.55
C THR A 157 1.17 36.34 -4.30
N GLY A 158 1.06 35.45 -3.31
CA GLY A 158 1.88 35.49 -2.10
C GLY A 158 3.38 35.39 -2.39
N VAL A 159 3.78 34.46 -3.28
CA VAL A 159 5.18 34.31 -3.70
C VAL A 159 5.68 35.56 -4.44
N ALA A 160 4.87 36.12 -5.35
CA ALA A 160 5.24 37.34 -6.07
C ALA A 160 5.44 38.54 -5.13
N LEU A 161 4.56 38.69 -4.13
CA LEU A 161 4.69 39.72 -3.10
C LEU A 161 5.94 39.52 -2.24
N LEU A 162 6.25 38.29 -1.85
CA LEU A 162 7.47 37.97 -1.11
C LEU A 162 8.73 38.29 -1.93
N LEU A 163 8.76 37.91 -3.21
CA LEU A 163 9.88 38.26 -4.11
C LEU A 163 10.04 39.77 -4.26
N GLY A 164 8.94 40.51 -4.38
CA GLY A 164 8.93 41.98 -4.41
C GLY A 164 9.50 42.58 -3.12
N GLN A 165 9.11 42.05 -1.96
CA GLN A 165 9.67 42.45 -0.66
C GLN A 165 11.16 42.13 -0.56
N PHE A 166 11.62 40.95 -0.99
CA PHE A 166 13.04 40.59 -1.00
C PHE A 166 13.85 41.57 -1.83
N GLY A 167 13.37 41.90 -3.05
CA GLY A 167 14.01 42.89 -3.92
C GLY A 167 14.08 44.27 -3.26
N PHE A 168 12.99 44.73 -2.65
CA PHE A 168 12.92 46.01 -1.95
C PHE A 168 13.83 46.06 -0.71
N ALA A 169 13.90 44.98 0.06
CA ALA A 169 14.74 44.91 1.26
C ALA A 169 16.23 44.80 0.90
N ALA A 170 16.57 44.05 -0.15
CA ALA A 170 17.93 43.95 -0.64
C ALA A 170 18.44 45.30 -1.16
N THR A 171 17.68 45.99 -2.01
CA THR A 171 18.07 47.34 -2.47
C THR A 171 18.22 48.30 -1.30
N GLY A 172 17.30 48.25 -0.32
CA GLY A 172 17.38 49.05 0.90
C GLY A 172 18.63 48.80 1.77
N LEU A 173 19.10 47.55 1.84
CA LEU A 173 20.30 47.16 2.59
C LEU A 173 21.61 47.56 1.88
N PHE A 174 21.65 47.52 0.55
CA PHE A 174 22.85 47.83 -0.23
C PHE A 174 22.99 49.32 -0.65
N ASP A 175 21.90 50.09 -0.61
CA ASP A 175 21.87 51.50 -1.05
C ASP A 175 22.71 52.45 -0.16
N ARG A 176 22.81 52.22 1.16
CA ARG A 176 23.58 53.08 2.07
C ARG A 176 24.18 52.33 3.25
N MET A 177 25.39 52.71 3.66
CA MET A 177 25.98 52.23 4.92
C MET A 177 25.15 52.70 6.13
N PRO A 178 24.90 51.83 7.14
CA PRO A 178 24.24 52.22 8.37
C PRO A 178 25.14 53.17 9.19
N HIS A 179 24.56 54.23 9.74
CA HIS A 179 25.26 55.20 10.60
C HIS A 179 24.68 55.13 12.02
N GLY A 180 25.52 54.73 12.97
CA GLY A 180 25.13 54.58 14.38
C GLY A 180 24.57 53.21 14.75
N THR A 181 24.57 52.92 16.05
CA THR A 181 24.30 51.59 16.62
C THR A 181 22.89 51.08 16.31
N ALA A 182 21.87 51.93 16.38
CA ALA A 182 20.48 51.56 16.11
C ALA A 182 20.25 51.16 14.63
N GLN A 183 20.92 51.85 13.69
CA GLN A 183 20.80 51.54 12.25
C GLN A 183 21.49 50.22 11.92
N TRP A 184 22.65 49.95 12.53
CA TRP A 184 23.34 48.66 12.43
C TRP A 184 22.49 47.52 12.99
N ALA A 185 21.90 47.67 14.17
CA ALA A 185 21.01 46.66 14.75
C ALA A 185 19.81 46.35 13.85
N ALA A 186 19.17 47.39 13.28
CA ALA A 186 18.04 47.23 12.36
C ALA A 186 18.44 46.53 11.04
N ALA A 187 19.61 46.86 10.48
CA ALA A 187 20.13 46.20 9.28
C ALA A 187 20.44 44.71 9.53
N VAL A 188 21.08 44.38 10.66
CA VAL A 188 21.34 42.99 11.07
C VAL A 188 20.04 42.22 11.29
N ALA A 189 19.08 42.80 12.01
CA ALA A 189 17.77 42.18 12.24
C ALA A 189 17.02 41.93 10.92
N THR A 190 17.07 42.88 9.99
CA THR A 190 16.48 42.73 8.65
C THR A 190 17.16 41.60 7.87
N GLY A 191 18.50 41.57 7.82
CA GLY A 191 19.24 40.51 7.14
C GLY A 191 18.95 39.12 7.71
N ALA A 192 18.94 39.00 9.04
CA ALA A 192 18.57 37.75 9.72
C ALA A 192 17.13 37.32 9.41
N ALA A 193 16.20 38.27 9.38
CA ALA A 193 14.80 38.02 9.06
C ALA A 193 14.61 37.53 7.61
N LEU A 194 15.33 38.10 6.63
CA LEU A 194 15.32 37.63 5.25
C LEU A 194 15.88 36.21 5.12
N LEU A 195 16.99 35.90 5.82
CA LEU A 195 17.53 34.54 5.86
C LEU A 195 16.54 33.55 6.48
N ALA A 196 15.83 33.96 7.55
CA ALA A 196 14.78 33.15 8.16
C ALA A 196 13.60 32.92 7.19
N GLN A 197 13.20 33.92 6.40
CA GLN A 197 12.15 33.75 5.39
C GLN A 197 12.58 32.74 4.30
N ILE A 198 13.81 32.83 3.79
CA ILE A 198 14.35 31.91 2.77
C ILE A 198 14.35 30.46 3.30
N THR A 199 14.92 30.25 4.49
CA THR A 199 14.97 28.92 5.12
C THR A 199 13.56 28.37 5.41
N GLY A 200 12.64 29.23 5.82
CA GLY A 200 11.24 28.88 6.03
C GLY A 200 10.56 28.40 4.74
N LEU A 201 10.75 29.12 3.63
CA LEU A 201 10.20 28.79 2.31
C LEU A 201 10.79 27.49 1.75
N CYS A 202 12.10 27.28 1.87
CA CYS A 202 12.74 26.02 1.49
C CYS A 202 12.20 24.81 2.28
N GLY A 203 11.64 25.03 3.47
CA GLY A 203 11.06 23.99 4.32
C GLY A 203 9.54 23.78 4.13
N VAL A 204 8.91 24.46 3.17
CA VAL A 204 7.50 24.23 2.81
C VAL A 204 7.41 23.07 1.83
N ARG A 205 6.59 22.07 2.15
CA ARG A 205 6.34 20.92 1.28
C ARG A 205 5.20 21.21 0.30
N VAL A 206 5.30 20.66 -0.89
CA VAL A 206 4.22 20.66 -1.89
C VAL A 206 3.20 19.57 -1.51
N PRO A 207 1.90 19.72 -1.82
CA PRO A 207 0.90 18.70 -1.47
C PRO A 207 1.26 17.28 -1.94
N ASP A 208 1.90 17.13 -3.11
CA ASP A 208 2.35 15.83 -3.63
C ASP A 208 3.50 15.18 -2.84
N GLU A 209 4.17 15.95 -1.98
CA GLU A 209 5.21 15.45 -1.06
C GLU A 209 4.63 15.05 0.30
N LEU A 210 3.32 15.25 0.52
CA LEU A 210 2.67 14.79 1.73
C LEU A 210 2.60 13.26 1.73
N PRO A 211 2.86 12.61 2.87
CA PRO A 211 2.65 11.17 3.00
C PRO A 211 1.19 10.84 2.68
N ASP A 212 0.97 9.80 1.89
CA ASP A 212 -0.38 9.33 1.57
C ASP A 212 -0.85 8.35 2.67
N PRO A 213 -1.71 8.80 3.60
CA PRO A 213 -2.15 7.96 4.72
C PRO A 213 -2.94 6.73 4.24
N PHE A 214 -3.56 6.79 3.06
CA PHE A 214 -4.33 5.69 2.51
C PHE A 214 -3.41 4.61 1.94
N ALA A 215 -2.40 5.00 1.15
CA ALA A 215 -1.38 4.07 0.68
C ALA A 215 -0.57 3.47 1.85
N GLU A 216 -0.22 4.28 2.86
CA GLU A 216 0.44 3.79 4.07
C GLU A 216 -0.43 2.79 4.83
N TRP A 217 -1.73 3.07 4.98
CA TRP A 217 -2.67 2.16 5.63
C TRP A 217 -2.80 0.83 4.88
N LEU A 218 -2.93 0.87 3.54
CA LEU A 218 -2.96 -0.33 2.71
C LEU A 218 -1.65 -1.14 2.79
N ALA A 219 -0.50 -0.45 2.88
CA ALA A 219 0.82 -1.09 2.96
C ALA A 219 1.16 -1.63 4.36
N ARG A 220 0.42 -1.25 5.42
CA ARG A 220 0.69 -1.76 6.76
C ARG A 220 0.54 -3.28 6.82
N PRO A 221 1.47 -4.01 7.47
CA PRO A 221 1.33 -5.44 7.69
C PRO A 221 0.03 -5.71 8.45
N GLY A 222 -0.90 -6.39 7.78
CA GLY A 222 -2.14 -6.85 8.39
C GLY A 222 -1.96 -8.19 9.10
N SER A 223 -2.94 -8.58 9.91
CA SER A 223 -3.04 -9.96 10.39
C SER A 223 -3.18 -10.92 9.20
N PRO A 224 -2.72 -12.18 9.32
CA PRO A 224 -3.01 -13.20 8.31
C PRO A 224 -4.52 -13.36 8.11
N HIS A 225 -4.92 -13.85 6.94
CA HIS A 225 -6.33 -14.11 6.65
C HIS A 225 -6.93 -15.05 7.72
N PRO A 226 -8.15 -14.80 8.23
CA PRO A 226 -8.76 -15.61 9.28
C PRO A 226 -8.76 -17.12 8.98
N ALA A 227 -9.15 -17.51 7.76
CA ALA A 227 -9.13 -18.92 7.33
C ALA A 227 -7.71 -19.53 7.33
N LEU A 228 -6.66 -18.77 7.00
CA LEU A 228 -5.28 -19.28 7.07
C LEU A 228 -4.83 -19.44 8.52
N ALA A 229 -5.17 -18.47 9.37
CA ALA A 229 -4.87 -18.54 10.80
C ALA A 229 -5.59 -19.72 11.46
N GLU A 230 -6.88 -19.93 11.15
CA GLU A 230 -7.67 -21.04 11.68
C GLU A 230 -7.15 -22.39 11.17
N LEU A 231 -6.81 -22.51 9.88
CA LEU A 231 -6.24 -23.74 9.33
C LEU A 231 -4.87 -24.05 9.97
N ALA A 232 -4.02 -23.04 10.18
CA ALA A 232 -2.73 -23.24 10.83
C ALA A 232 -2.85 -23.80 12.25
N VAL A 233 -3.94 -23.45 12.96
CA VAL A 233 -4.22 -23.95 14.30
C VAL A 233 -4.86 -25.34 14.27
N ARG A 234 -5.83 -25.57 13.40
CA ARG A 234 -6.58 -26.83 13.34
C ARG A 234 -5.83 -27.97 12.67
N ASP A 235 -5.13 -27.68 11.58
CA ASP A 235 -4.38 -28.64 10.78
C ASP A 235 -3.12 -27.98 10.18
N PRO A 236 -2.02 -27.90 10.95
CA PRO A 236 -0.78 -27.29 10.50
C PRO A 236 -0.13 -28.07 9.34
N GLU A 237 -0.42 -29.36 9.19
CA GLU A 237 0.10 -30.15 8.07
C GLU A 237 -0.60 -29.76 6.76
N ALA A 238 -1.93 -29.63 6.78
CA ALA A 238 -2.69 -29.15 5.64
C ALA A 238 -2.27 -27.74 5.21
N GLU A 239 -2.04 -26.84 6.17
CA GLU A 239 -1.51 -25.49 5.92
C GLU A 239 -0.15 -25.54 5.22
N ALA A 240 0.79 -26.35 5.73
CA ALA A 240 2.10 -26.52 5.13
C ALA A 240 2.03 -27.12 3.71
N TRP A 241 1.12 -28.09 3.48
CA TRP A 241 0.93 -28.68 2.17
C TRP A 241 0.30 -27.71 1.17
N LEU A 242 -0.65 -26.88 1.58
CA LEU A 242 -1.21 -25.81 0.74
C LEU A 242 -0.11 -24.83 0.33
N ARG A 243 0.69 -24.37 1.29
CA ARG A 243 1.82 -23.47 1.05
C ARG A 243 2.81 -24.10 0.06
N ALA A 244 3.12 -25.39 0.21
CA ALA A 244 3.99 -26.12 -0.72
C ALA A 244 3.37 -26.34 -2.10
N GLY A 245 2.05 -26.47 -2.18
CA GLY A 245 1.29 -26.63 -3.42
C GLY A 245 1.20 -25.34 -4.24
N ARG A 246 1.26 -24.17 -3.60
CA ARG A 246 1.20 -22.87 -4.28
C ARG A 246 2.23 -22.70 -5.38
N PHE A 247 3.50 -22.97 -5.09
CA PHE A 247 4.58 -22.75 -6.05
C PHE A 247 4.68 -23.83 -7.15
N ARG A 248 3.84 -24.87 -7.08
CA ARG A 248 3.88 -25.97 -8.04
C ARG A 248 2.93 -25.71 -9.19
N THR A 249 3.47 -25.31 -10.32
CA THR A 249 2.71 -25.09 -11.57
C THR A 249 2.60 -26.35 -12.43
N ARG A 250 3.47 -27.35 -12.21
CA ARG A 250 3.44 -28.65 -12.89
C ARG A 250 3.15 -29.77 -11.90
N ARG A 251 2.29 -30.71 -12.33
CA ARG A 251 2.20 -32.03 -11.69
C ARG A 251 3.59 -32.64 -11.76
N GLY A 252 4.23 -32.88 -10.62
CA GLY A 252 5.46 -33.67 -10.59
C GLY A 252 5.13 -35.03 -11.20
N ARG A 253 5.48 -35.24 -12.46
CA ARG A 253 5.46 -36.58 -13.06
C ARG A 253 6.33 -37.43 -12.15
N ASN A 254 5.81 -38.57 -11.68
CA ASN A 254 6.64 -39.60 -11.07
C ASN A 254 7.85 -39.76 -12.00
N ARG A 255 9.03 -39.28 -11.60
CA ARG A 255 10.26 -39.75 -12.22
C ARG A 255 10.28 -41.21 -11.85
N GLY A 256 9.90 -42.05 -12.82
CA GLY A 256 9.80 -43.47 -12.65
C GLY A 256 11.05 -43.94 -11.92
N ARG A 257 10.83 -44.72 -10.86
CA ARG A 257 11.83 -45.58 -10.26
C ARG A 257 12.67 -46.17 -11.42
N PRO A 258 14.01 -46.10 -11.38
CA PRO A 258 14.82 -46.68 -12.44
C PRO A 258 14.36 -48.12 -12.63
N ARG A 259 13.82 -48.45 -13.82
CA ARG A 259 13.58 -49.84 -14.18
C ARG A 259 14.94 -50.52 -14.08
N ARG A 260 15.15 -51.31 -13.03
CA ARG A 260 16.24 -52.28 -12.96
C ARG A 260 16.17 -53.07 -14.25
N ARG A 261 17.11 -52.83 -15.17
CA ARG A 261 17.35 -53.74 -16.29
C ARG A 261 17.61 -55.10 -15.64
N GLY A 262 16.81 -56.09 -16.04
CA GLY A 262 17.00 -57.47 -15.60
C GLY A 262 18.44 -57.88 -15.88
N ALA A 263 19.04 -58.56 -14.92
CA ALA A 263 20.28 -59.28 -15.13
C ALA A 263 20.06 -60.27 -16.28
N PRO A 264 20.99 -60.39 -17.24
CA PRO A 264 20.95 -61.50 -18.18
C PRO A 264 21.09 -62.81 -17.40
N ALA A 265 20.20 -63.74 -17.71
CA ALA A 265 20.22 -65.10 -17.19
C ALA A 265 21.58 -65.73 -17.48
N GLU A 266 22.09 -66.43 -16.46
CA GLU A 266 23.21 -67.36 -16.58
C GLU A 266 23.01 -68.27 -17.80
N ALA A 267 23.89 -68.13 -18.79
CA ALA A 267 24.13 -69.17 -19.76
C ALA A 267 25.17 -70.11 -19.15
N GLY A 268 24.71 -71.22 -18.60
CA GLY A 268 25.57 -72.36 -18.28
C GLY A 268 25.88 -73.14 -19.56
N ALA A 269 27.16 -73.30 -19.85
CA ALA A 269 27.79 -74.45 -20.49
C ALA A 269 29.31 -74.34 -20.32
#